data_AF-A0A1C7M329-F1
#
_entry.id   AF-A0A1C7M329-F1
#
_cell.length_a   1.000
_cell.length_b   1.000
_cell.length_c   1.000
_cell.angle_alpha   90.00
_cell.angle_beta   90.00
_cell.angle_gamma   90.00
#
_symmetry.space_group_name_H-M   'P 1'
#
loop_
_entity.id
_entity.type
_entity.pdbx_description
1 polymer ?
#
loop_
_entity_poly.entity_id
_entity_poly.type
_entity_poly.pdbx_seq_one_letter_code
_entity_poly.pdbx_strand_id
1 'polypeptide(L)'
;MFGAGILNALDGRNPMSLEAGIGGLLQTASYLSGLSGGSWFVGSLAQANFPTIPELVFGPSNVDVEGFGGWMTDKDILELSSDVNVTQAYVSGLVEEVMGKHAAGFPVTTADVLGRTFSRHFVNGTNALNFLNNKLTHGAGITFSSIVNISSFANHMQPFPILMTDTSSTCANDSVMLNASDAFVPLSNPIFELNVFEMGSFDPMLAAFIPMKYLGSSNNTICVSNFDQMSFIEATSSNLFNIYDLLMQAPPYSIEVIFDLLAQLLPEPSVPIAQTLIPNPFSGSAYFANSNKTYLSLVDGSEDGEMMPIQPLLVKSREVDTIFAIDGSGQTDDNFADGSSLIATQDRVSLFPSHYSFPPVPSSPSTLASSNLTKHPTFFGCNSNTSAPLVIYFANGGPPLGQPAITNISVHSTSIPIHRLRRCSPKYLILQRREYPSRRRWLC
;
A
#
# COMPACT_ATOMS: atom_id res chain seq x y z
N MET A 1 1.41 2.14 9.91
CA MET A 1 1.07 2.55 11.30
C MET A 1 0.24 3.82 11.40
N PHE A 2 0.67 4.95 10.82
CA PHE A 2 -0.08 6.23 10.91
C PHE A 2 -1.53 6.09 10.43
N GLY A 3 -1.75 5.50 9.25
CA GLY A 3 -3.08 5.23 8.71
C GLY A 3 -3.97 4.39 9.65
N ALA A 4 -3.41 3.38 10.32
CA ALA A 4 -4.14 2.59 11.31
C ALA A 4 -4.57 3.43 12.52
N GLY A 5 -3.73 4.36 12.98
CA GLY A 5 -4.08 5.31 14.03
C GLY A 5 -5.27 6.20 13.65
N ILE A 6 -5.28 6.73 12.43
CA ILE A 6 -6.39 7.53 11.90
C ILE A 6 -7.66 6.69 11.77
N LEU A 7 -7.58 5.52 11.14
CA LEU A 7 -8.74 4.64 10.97
C LEU A 7 -9.33 4.17 12.30
N ASN A 8 -8.51 3.94 13.33
CA ASN A 8 -9.02 3.65 14.67
C ASN A 8 -9.76 4.85 15.31
N ALA A 9 -9.33 6.08 15.02
CA ALA A 9 -10.02 7.29 15.47
C ALA A 9 -11.36 7.49 14.73
N LEU A 10 -11.50 6.96 13.52
CA LEU A 10 -12.74 6.98 12.73
C LEU A 10 -13.64 5.76 12.99
N ASP A 11 -13.11 4.71 13.63
CA ASP A 11 -13.82 3.46 13.89
C ASP A 11 -14.90 3.63 14.97
N GLY A 12 -16.16 3.35 14.61
CA GLY A 12 -17.31 3.36 15.52
C GLY A 12 -17.29 2.25 16.56
N ARG A 13 -16.43 1.24 16.40
CA ARG A 13 -16.21 0.18 17.40
C ARG A 13 -15.28 0.62 18.52
N ASN A 14 -14.65 1.79 18.40
CA ASN A 14 -13.81 2.38 19.45
C ASN A 14 -14.65 3.36 20.30
N PRO A 15 -14.87 3.09 21.60
CA PRO A 15 -15.65 3.97 22.48
C PRO A 15 -15.11 5.40 22.59
N MET A 16 -13.79 5.58 22.55
CA MET A 16 -13.17 6.92 22.60
C MET A 16 -13.47 7.73 21.34
N SER A 17 -13.58 7.07 20.19
CA SER A 17 -13.94 7.71 18.91
C SER A 17 -15.40 8.16 18.92
N LEU A 18 -16.29 7.35 19.49
CA LEU A 18 -17.69 7.71 19.70
C LEU A 18 -17.82 8.92 20.63
N GLU A 19 -17.08 8.96 21.75
CA GLU A 19 -17.06 10.12 22.66
C GLU A 19 -16.54 11.40 21.97
N ALA A 20 -15.54 11.26 21.10
CA ALA A 20 -15.01 12.38 20.31
C ALA A 20 -15.99 12.90 19.24
N GLY A 21 -16.97 12.09 18.84
CA GLY A 21 -17.99 12.42 17.83
C GLY A 21 -17.56 12.15 16.38
N ILE A 22 -16.47 11.42 16.16
CA ILE A 22 -15.96 11.04 14.83
C ILE A 22 -15.96 9.51 14.61
N GLY A 23 -16.27 8.74 15.64
CA GLY A 23 -16.46 7.29 15.53
C GLY A 23 -17.67 6.97 14.65
N GLY A 24 -17.49 6.05 13.72
CA GLY A 24 -18.50 5.64 12.75
C GLY A 24 -18.17 6.04 11.32
N LEU A 25 -17.25 7.00 11.12
CA LEU A 25 -16.85 7.46 9.78
C LEU A 25 -16.15 6.36 8.97
N LEU A 26 -15.44 5.42 9.61
CA LEU A 26 -14.94 4.24 8.92
C LEU A 26 -16.09 3.35 8.41
N GLN A 27 -17.15 3.18 9.20
CA GLN A 27 -18.31 2.39 8.79
C GLN A 27 -19.13 3.04 7.66
N THR A 28 -18.90 4.31 7.34
CA THR A 28 -19.51 4.97 6.17
C THR A 28 -18.68 4.85 4.89
N ALA A 29 -17.44 4.34 4.97
CA ALA A 29 -16.56 4.25 3.82
C ALA A 29 -16.98 3.12 2.86
N SER A 30 -17.18 3.46 1.58
CA SER A 30 -17.47 2.48 0.53
C SER A 30 -16.21 1.82 -0.01
N TYR A 31 -15.09 2.56 -0.04
CA TYR A 31 -13.80 2.14 -0.57
C TYR A 31 -12.71 2.41 0.45
N LEU A 32 -11.68 1.57 0.46
CA LEU A 32 -10.44 1.80 1.20
C LEU A 32 -9.27 1.43 0.30
N SER A 33 -8.52 2.45 -0.13
CA SER A 33 -7.35 2.27 -1.00
C SER A 33 -6.03 2.31 -0.23
N GLY A 34 -5.06 1.50 -0.68
CA GLY A 34 -3.72 1.38 -0.10
C GLY A 34 -2.65 1.24 -1.19
N LEU A 35 -1.44 1.74 -0.92
CA LEU A 35 -0.24 1.47 -1.72
C LEU A 35 0.96 1.32 -0.78
N SER A 36 2.06 0.74 -1.25
CA SER A 36 3.26 0.54 -0.44
C SER A 36 2.94 -0.06 0.94
N GLY A 37 3.46 0.47 2.05
CA GLY A 37 3.10 0.04 3.40
C GLY A 37 1.60 0.20 3.78
N GLY A 38 0.86 1.03 3.06
CA GLY A 38 -0.60 1.11 3.15
C GLY A 38 -1.30 -0.13 2.57
N SER A 39 -0.68 -0.80 1.59
CA SER A 39 -1.20 -2.04 1.01
C SER A 39 -1.23 -3.19 2.03
N TRP A 40 -0.18 -3.30 2.87
CA TRP A 40 -0.12 -4.29 3.96
C TRP A 40 -1.24 -4.06 4.98
N PHE A 41 -1.56 -2.78 5.24
CA PHE A 41 -2.65 -2.45 6.16
C PHE A 41 -4.01 -2.78 5.57
N VAL A 42 -4.32 -2.29 4.37
CA VAL A 42 -5.62 -2.56 3.73
C VAL A 42 -5.80 -4.06 3.48
N GLY A 43 -4.74 -4.71 3.00
CA GLY A 43 -4.68 -6.14 2.76
C GLY A 43 -4.92 -6.97 4.01
N SER A 44 -4.11 -6.76 5.06
CA SER A 44 -4.28 -7.45 6.35
C SER A 44 -5.65 -7.22 6.96
N LEU A 45 -6.17 -6.00 6.94
CA LEU A 45 -7.49 -5.66 7.47
C LEU A 45 -8.61 -6.41 6.74
N ALA A 46 -8.52 -6.50 5.41
CA ALA A 46 -9.55 -7.12 4.59
C ALA A 46 -9.56 -8.65 4.71
N GLN A 47 -8.39 -9.28 4.64
CA GLN A 47 -8.25 -10.73 4.72
C GLN A 47 -8.47 -11.28 6.14
N ALA A 48 -8.16 -10.49 7.19
CA ALA A 48 -8.34 -10.89 8.58
C ALA A 48 -9.80 -10.81 9.07
N ASN A 49 -10.78 -10.71 8.17
CA ASN A 49 -12.20 -10.57 8.48
C ASN A 49 -12.55 -9.26 9.23
N PHE A 50 -11.88 -8.16 8.86
CA PHE A 50 -12.14 -6.80 9.32
C PHE A 50 -12.22 -6.64 10.86
N PRO A 51 -11.17 -7.03 11.61
CA PRO A 51 -11.14 -6.88 13.06
C PRO A 51 -11.15 -5.40 13.47
N THR A 52 -11.23 -5.12 14.77
CA THR A 52 -10.92 -3.76 15.25
C THR A 52 -9.45 -3.45 14.96
N ILE A 53 -9.11 -2.18 14.75
CA ILE A 53 -7.71 -1.81 14.45
C ILE A 53 -6.72 -2.24 15.55
N PRO A 54 -7.04 -2.19 16.86
CA PRO A 54 -6.14 -2.69 17.89
C PRO A 54 -5.94 -4.20 17.82
N GLU A 55 -6.97 -4.97 17.51
CA GLU A 55 -6.86 -6.42 17.27
C GLU A 55 -6.05 -6.72 16.01
N LEU A 56 -6.19 -5.90 14.96
CA LEU A 56 -5.36 -6.03 13.76
C LEU A 56 -3.86 -5.85 14.08
N VAL A 57 -3.54 -4.80 14.84
CA VAL A 57 -2.14 -4.47 15.11
C VAL A 57 -1.54 -5.42 16.16
N PHE A 58 -2.25 -5.68 17.26
CA PHE A 58 -1.69 -6.39 18.41
C PHE A 58 -2.07 -7.87 18.48
N GLY A 59 -2.95 -8.33 17.59
CA GLY A 59 -3.48 -9.69 17.57
C GLY A 59 -4.69 -9.87 18.52
N PRO A 60 -5.53 -10.90 18.26
CA PRO A 60 -6.63 -11.27 19.13
C PRO A 60 -6.12 -11.87 20.45
N SER A 61 -6.94 -11.82 21.50
CA SER A 61 -6.57 -12.41 22.81
C SER A 61 -6.44 -13.94 22.77
N ASN A 62 -7.14 -14.60 21.86
CA ASN A 62 -7.06 -16.04 21.62
C ASN A 62 -6.52 -16.26 20.21
N VAL A 63 -5.22 -16.54 20.11
CA VAL A 63 -4.56 -16.75 18.83
C VAL A 63 -4.77 -18.19 18.38
N ASP A 64 -5.54 -18.37 17.31
CA ASP A 64 -5.58 -19.62 16.56
C ASP A 64 -4.29 -19.76 15.74
N VAL A 65 -3.75 -20.98 15.62
CA VAL A 65 -2.53 -21.27 14.85
C VAL A 65 -2.74 -20.97 13.36
N GLU A 66 -3.97 -21.14 12.87
CA GLU A 66 -4.37 -20.83 11.50
C GLU A 66 -4.98 -19.43 11.34
N GLY A 67 -5.26 -18.75 12.46
CA GLY A 67 -5.88 -17.44 12.49
C GLY A 67 -4.90 -16.28 12.30
N PHE A 68 -5.43 -15.07 12.41
CA PHE A 68 -4.63 -13.85 12.36
C PHE A 68 -3.91 -13.60 13.68
N GLY A 69 -2.58 -13.54 13.68
CA GLY A 69 -1.78 -13.33 14.89
C GLY A 69 -1.50 -11.88 15.27
N GLY A 70 -1.99 -10.90 14.51
CA GLY A 70 -1.58 -9.51 14.60
C GLY A 70 -0.33 -9.20 13.75
N TRP A 71 0.08 -7.93 13.72
CA TRP A 71 1.27 -7.53 12.99
C TRP A 71 2.56 -7.89 13.75
N MET A 72 3.51 -8.53 13.07
CA MET A 72 4.82 -8.90 13.61
C MET A 72 5.80 -7.72 13.56
N THR A 73 5.43 -6.57 14.10
CA THR A 73 6.18 -5.33 13.87
C THR A 73 7.54 -5.30 14.55
N ASP A 74 7.75 -6.07 15.62
CA ASP A 74 9.02 -6.16 16.33
C ASP A 74 10.04 -7.08 15.63
N LYS A 75 9.61 -7.79 14.60
CA LYS A 75 10.46 -8.51 13.66
C LYS A 75 10.83 -7.57 12.52
N ASP A 76 12.06 -7.66 12.05
CA ASP A 76 12.47 -7.01 10.81
C ASP A 76 11.92 -7.77 9.59
N ILE A 77 11.63 -7.06 8.50
CA ILE A 77 11.10 -7.65 7.26
C ILE A 77 12.13 -8.62 6.65
N LEU A 78 13.44 -8.31 6.67
CA LEU A 78 14.48 -9.18 6.11
C LEU A 78 15.64 -9.45 7.08
N GLU A 79 15.96 -8.52 7.98
CA GLU A 79 17.13 -8.57 8.86
C GLU A 79 16.76 -8.94 10.30
N LEU A 80 16.29 -10.17 10.50
CA LEU A 80 15.75 -10.63 11.79
C LEU A 80 16.73 -10.57 12.97
N SER A 81 18.03 -10.50 12.69
CA SER A 81 19.09 -10.50 13.67
C SER A 81 20.31 -9.75 13.13
N SER A 82 21.12 -9.20 14.04
CA SER A 82 22.47 -8.72 13.71
C SER A 82 23.44 -9.86 13.35
N ASP A 83 23.07 -11.12 13.64
CA ASP A 83 23.81 -12.30 13.16
C ASP A 83 23.47 -12.58 11.70
N VAL A 84 24.44 -12.32 10.82
CA VAL A 84 24.32 -12.52 9.38
C VAL A 84 23.94 -13.95 9.01
N ASN A 85 24.32 -14.97 9.78
CA ASN A 85 23.96 -16.35 9.48
C ASN A 85 22.47 -16.61 9.73
N VAL A 86 21.90 -15.96 10.74
CA VAL A 86 20.45 -16.06 11.03
C VAL A 86 19.66 -15.37 9.92
N THR A 87 20.09 -14.17 9.52
CA THR A 87 19.49 -13.43 8.40
C THR A 87 19.61 -14.21 7.09
N GLN A 88 20.78 -14.75 6.78
CA GLN A 88 20.99 -15.58 5.59
C GLN A 88 20.11 -16.82 5.60
N ALA A 89 20.03 -17.57 6.71
CA ALA A 89 19.19 -18.75 6.81
C ALA A 89 17.69 -18.43 6.65
N TYR A 90 17.24 -17.29 7.19
CA TYR A 90 15.87 -16.82 7.00
C TYR A 90 15.59 -16.50 5.52
N VAL A 91 16.43 -15.66 4.90
CA VAL A 91 16.29 -15.27 3.50
C VAL A 91 16.36 -16.49 2.57
N SER A 92 17.28 -17.42 2.80
CA SER A 92 17.37 -18.66 2.02
C SER A 92 16.07 -19.49 2.12
N GLY A 93 15.47 -19.59 3.31
CA GLY A 93 14.18 -20.26 3.48
C GLY A 93 13.04 -19.59 2.69
N LEU A 94 13.03 -18.25 2.63
CA LEU A 94 12.05 -17.53 1.81
C LEU A 94 12.25 -17.79 0.31
N VAL A 95 13.50 -17.85 -0.16
CA VAL A 95 13.82 -18.21 -1.54
C VAL A 95 13.37 -19.64 -1.86
N GLU A 96 13.61 -20.60 -0.96
CA GLU A 96 13.13 -21.98 -1.12
C GLU A 96 11.59 -22.05 -1.26
N GLU A 97 10.85 -21.25 -0.49
CA GLU A 97 9.38 -21.22 -0.55
C GLU A 97 8.81 -20.77 -1.91
N VAL A 98 9.51 -19.88 -2.62
CA VAL A 98 9.04 -19.34 -3.91
C VAL A 98 9.41 -20.21 -5.10
N MET A 99 10.26 -21.22 -4.91
CA MET A 99 10.68 -22.14 -5.98
C MET A 99 9.53 -22.90 -6.63
N GLY A 100 8.42 -23.11 -5.90
CA GLY A 100 7.20 -23.71 -6.45
C GLY A 100 6.60 -22.91 -7.61
N LYS A 101 6.72 -21.57 -7.59
CA LYS A 101 6.28 -20.70 -8.69
C LYS A 101 7.14 -20.89 -9.94
N HIS A 102 8.46 -21.00 -9.78
CA HIS A 102 9.36 -21.30 -10.88
C HIS A 102 9.11 -22.70 -11.47
N ALA A 103 8.92 -23.70 -10.62
CA ALA A 103 8.56 -25.05 -11.07
C ALA A 103 7.23 -25.11 -11.84
N ALA A 104 6.32 -24.16 -11.59
CA ALA A 104 5.08 -23.97 -12.35
C ALA A 104 5.25 -23.20 -13.67
N GLY A 105 6.47 -22.74 -14.00
CA GLY A 105 6.81 -22.08 -15.27
C GLY A 105 6.69 -20.55 -15.24
N PHE A 106 6.62 -19.93 -14.06
CA PHE A 106 6.56 -18.47 -13.93
C PHE A 106 7.88 -17.88 -13.44
N PRO A 107 8.22 -16.63 -13.79
CA PRO A 107 9.42 -15.98 -13.28
C PRO A 107 9.28 -15.75 -11.78
N VAL A 108 10.41 -15.85 -11.08
CA VAL A 108 10.54 -15.51 -9.67
C VAL A 108 11.44 -14.28 -9.57
N THR A 109 11.01 -13.33 -8.75
CA THR A 109 11.62 -12.01 -8.57
C THR A 109 11.79 -11.72 -7.08
N THR A 110 12.42 -10.60 -6.73
CA THR A 110 12.51 -10.18 -5.33
C THR A 110 11.13 -9.93 -4.72
N ALA A 111 10.13 -9.53 -5.51
CA ALA A 111 8.76 -9.36 -5.05
C ALA A 111 8.16 -10.68 -4.53
N ASP A 112 8.53 -11.82 -5.11
CA ASP A 112 8.07 -13.13 -4.63
C ASP A 112 8.64 -13.43 -3.23
N VAL A 113 9.93 -13.21 -3.05
CA VAL A 113 10.63 -13.41 -1.76
C VAL A 113 10.10 -12.44 -0.71
N LEU A 114 9.94 -11.16 -1.09
CA LEU A 114 9.35 -10.13 -0.26
C LEU A 114 7.90 -10.48 0.13
N GLY A 115 7.13 -11.05 -0.80
CA GLY A 115 5.79 -11.54 -0.53
C GLY A 115 5.78 -12.64 0.53
N ARG A 116 6.79 -13.51 0.61
CA ARG A 116 6.86 -14.55 1.66
C ARG A 116 7.18 -13.99 3.05
N THR A 117 7.93 -12.89 3.13
CA THR A 117 8.09 -12.20 4.41
C THR A 117 6.81 -11.45 4.80
N PHE A 118 6.17 -10.71 3.89
CA PHE A 118 4.88 -10.04 4.21
C PHE A 118 3.80 -11.00 4.65
N SER A 119 3.78 -12.21 4.08
CA SER A 119 2.88 -13.28 4.52
C SER A 119 3.03 -13.63 6.01
N ARG A 120 4.24 -13.54 6.56
CA ARG A 120 4.52 -13.76 7.98
C ARG A 120 4.12 -12.57 8.86
N HIS A 121 4.15 -11.36 8.31
CA HIS A 121 3.88 -10.13 9.07
C HIS A 121 2.41 -9.70 9.05
N PHE A 122 1.70 -9.93 7.95
CA PHE A 122 0.44 -9.25 7.65
C PHE A 122 -0.70 -10.17 7.21
N VAL A 123 -0.43 -11.46 6.98
CA VAL A 123 -1.43 -12.44 6.50
C VAL A 123 -1.74 -13.48 7.58
N ASN A 124 -2.94 -14.07 7.56
CA ASN A 124 -3.32 -15.14 8.49
C ASN A 124 -2.37 -16.35 8.41
N GLY A 125 -2.30 -17.12 9.50
CA GLY A 125 -1.47 -18.33 9.58
C GLY A 125 -0.09 -18.08 10.19
N THR A 126 0.18 -16.87 10.70
CA THR A 126 1.40 -16.54 11.43
C THR A 126 1.09 -15.82 12.74
N ASN A 127 1.82 -16.20 13.79
CA ASN A 127 1.84 -15.55 15.09
C ASN A 127 3.26 -15.55 15.68
N ALA A 128 3.44 -14.85 16.80
CA ALA A 128 4.75 -14.68 17.42
C ALA A 128 5.45 -16.00 17.81
N LEU A 129 4.69 -17.07 18.08
CA LEU A 129 5.23 -18.37 18.48
C LEU A 129 5.68 -19.22 17.28
N ASN A 130 5.08 -19.01 16.11
CA ASN A 130 5.32 -19.85 14.94
C ASN A 130 6.08 -19.14 13.81
N PHE A 131 6.40 -17.85 13.92
CA PHE A 131 7.01 -17.00 12.88
C PHE A 131 8.20 -17.62 12.11
N LEU A 132 9.05 -18.39 12.79
CA LEU A 132 10.23 -19.05 12.20
C LEU A 132 10.02 -20.53 11.85
N ASN A 133 8.79 -21.03 11.94
CA ASN A 133 8.49 -22.43 11.69
C ASN A 133 8.24 -22.69 10.20
N ASN A 134 9.30 -22.91 9.44
CA ASN A 134 9.25 -23.17 7.99
C ASN A 134 8.48 -24.44 7.58
N LYS A 135 7.91 -25.21 8.53
CA LYS A 135 6.98 -26.32 8.23
C LYS A 135 5.55 -25.85 8.02
N LEU A 136 5.23 -24.60 8.36
CA LEU A 136 3.91 -24.01 8.18
C LEU A 136 3.85 -23.22 6.87
N THR A 137 2.64 -23.07 6.34
CA THR A 137 2.40 -22.38 5.08
C THR A 137 2.49 -20.86 5.20
N HIS A 138 2.40 -20.31 6.41
CA HIS A 138 2.43 -18.87 6.68
C HIS A 138 1.56 -18.08 5.70
N GLY A 139 0.28 -18.44 5.57
CA GLY A 139 -0.67 -17.74 4.68
C GLY A 139 -0.61 -18.11 3.20
N ALA A 140 0.29 -19.01 2.77
CA ALA A 140 0.23 -19.54 1.40
C ALA A 140 -1.12 -20.23 1.15
N GLY A 141 -1.74 -19.89 0.03
CA GLY A 141 -3.10 -20.30 -0.34
C GLY A 141 -4.17 -19.24 -0.06
N ILE A 142 -3.87 -18.21 0.74
CA ILE A 142 -4.77 -17.07 0.92
C ILE A 142 -4.57 -16.14 -0.27
N THR A 143 -5.59 -16.03 -1.11
CA THR A 143 -5.55 -15.20 -2.32
C THR A 143 -6.35 -13.92 -2.13
N PHE A 144 -5.98 -12.86 -2.84
CA PHE A 144 -6.70 -11.59 -2.76
C PHE A 144 -8.13 -11.74 -3.30
N SER A 145 -8.32 -12.53 -4.36
CA SER A 145 -9.66 -12.87 -4.86
C SER A 145 -10.50 -13.71 -3.90
N SER A 146 -9.89 -14.41 -2.92
CA SER A 146 -10.64 -15.18 -1.94
C SER A 146 -11.36 -14.31 -0.89
N ILE A 147 -11.00 -13.02 -0.78
CA ILE A 147 -11.62 -12.07 0.16
C ILE A 147 -13.13 -11.95 -0.08
N VAL A 148 -13.61 -12.20 -1.30
CA VAL A 148 -15.04 -12.22 -1.62
C VAL A 148 -15.85 -13.20 -0.75
N ASN A 149 -15.19 -14.23 -0.21
CA ASN A 149 -15.81 -15.25 0.65
C ASN A 149 -15.65 -14.94 2.15
N ILE A 150 -14.91 -13.88 2.52
CA ILE A 150 -14.74 -13.47 3.91
C ILE A 150 -16.05 -12.86 4.39
N SER A 151 -16.50 -13.29 5.58
CA SER A 151 -17.78 -12.90 6.16
C SER A 151 -18.00 -11.38 6.17
N SER A 152 -17.02 -10.60 6.60
CA SER A 152 -17.15 -9.14 6.63
C SER A 152 -17.28 -8.52 5.25
N PHE A 153 -16.69 -9.10 4.21
CA PHE A 153 -16.85 -8.63 2.84
C PHE A 153 -18.22 -9.04 2.27
N ALA A 154 -18.56 -10.33 2.37
CA ALA A 154 -19.82 -10.88 1.86
C ALA A 154 -21.07 -10.24 2.49
N ASN A 155 -20.96 -9.76 3.73
CA ASN A 155 -22.03 -9.06 4.44
C ASN A 155 -21.91 -7.52 4.39
N HIS A 156 -21.05 -6.96 3.53
CA HIS A 156 -20.87 -5.52 3.36
C HIS A 156 -20.51 -4.76 4.65
N MET A 157 -19.74 -5.39 5.55
CA MET A 157 -19.31 -4.82 6.83
C MET A 157 -17.94 -4.12 6.75
N GLN A 158 -17.20 -4.33 5.67
CA GLN A 158 -15.92 -3.68 5.41
C GLN A 158 -15.96 -2.88 4.10
N PRO A 159 -15.19 -1.78 3.98
CA PRO A 159 -15.04 -1.07 2.71
C PRO A 159 -14.43 -1.97 1.64
N PHE A 160 -14.71 -1.68 0.37
CA PHE A 160 -14.12 -2.38 -0.76
C PHE A 160 -12.60 -2.09 -0.83
N PRO A 161 -11.72 -3.11 -0.69
CA PRO A 161 -10.28 -2.89 -0.63
C PRO A 161 -9.70 -2.74 -2.03
N ILE A 162 -8.86 -1.72 -2.21
CA ILE A 162 -8.17 -1.41 -3.46
C ILE A 162 -6.69 -1.24 -3.16
N LEU A 163 -5.81 -1.95 -3.87
CA LEU A 163 -4.36 -1.77 -3.79
C LEU A 163 -3.85 -1.18 -5.11
N MET A 164 -2.86 -0.28 -5.04
CA MET A 164 -2.29 0.37 -6.23
C MET A 164 -0.85 -0.05 -6.46
N THR A 165 -0.44 -0.11 -7.72
CA THR A 165 0.95 -0.37 -8.14
C THR A 165 1.24 0.39 -9.43
N ASP A 166 2.48 0.84 -9.57
CA ASP A 166 2.92 1.56 -10.74
C ASP A 166 3.53 0.62 -11.78
N THR A 167 3.51 1.06 -13.03
CA THR A 167 4.18 0.34 -14.11
C THR A 167 5.57 0.92 -14.35
N SER A 168 6.56 0.04 -14.33
CA SER A 168 7.87 0.36 -14.90
C SER A 168 7.82 0.06 -16.40
N SER A 169 7.70 1.13 -17.21
CA SER A 169 7.63 1.01 -18.66
C SER A 169 8.87 1.60 -19.33
N THR A 170 9.44 0.85 -20.28
CA THR A 170 10.47 1.37 -21.19
C THR A 170 9.91 2.32 -22.27
N CYS A 171 8.58 2.49 -22.32
CA CYS A 171 7.89 3.39 -23.24
C CYS A 171 7.39 4.66 -22.52
N ALA A 172 7.90 4.91 -21.32
CA ALA A 172 7.63 6.06 -20.47
C ALA A 172 7.87 7.39 -21.20
N ASN A 173 7.04 8.40 -20.88
CA ASN A 173 7.30 9.78 -21.25
C ASN A 173 7.99 10.50 -20.09
N ASP A 174 9.33 10.51 -20.12
CA ASP A 174 10.13 11.07 -19.03
C ASP A 174 9.98 12.59 -18.86
N SER A 175 9.34 13.29 -19.81
CA SER A 175 9.09 14.74 -19.71
C SER A 175 8.11 15.13 -18.60
N VAL A 176 7.33 14.16 -18.08
CA VAL A 176 6.39 14.35 -16.97
C VAL A 176 6.82 13.60 -15.71
N MET A 177 8.11 13.28 -15.61
CA MET A 177 8.73 12.87 -14.35
C MET A 177 8.66 14.02 -13.35
N LEU A 178 8.23 13.73 -12.13
CA LEU A 178 8.31 14.72 -11.06
C LEU A 178 9.77 14.93 -10.67
N ASN A 179 10.13 16.19 -10.43
CA ASN A 179 11.41 16.54 -9.81
C ASN A 179 11.29 16.42 -8.28
N ALA A 180 11.05 15.19 -7.81
CA ALA A 180 10.93 14.84 -6.41
C ALA A 180 11.92 13.72 -6.08
N SER A 181 12.46 13.71 -4.86
CA SER A 181 13.48 12.75 -4.42
C SER A 181 13.06 11.29 -4.50
N ASP A 182 11.75 11.04 -4.49
CA ASP A 182 11.14 9.71 -4.37
C ASP A 182 10.28 9.35 -5.59
N ALA A 183 10.40 10.08 -6.72
CA ALA A 183 9.70 9.79 -7.95
C ALA A 183 10.63 9.14 -8.99
N PHE A 184 10.34 7.90 -9.36
CA PHE A 184 11.10 7.04 -10.27
C PHE A 184 10.28 6.57 -11.49
N VAL A 185 8.98 6.84 -11.50
CA VAL A 185 8.05 6.54 -12.59
C VAL A 185 7.36 7.84 -13.05
N PRO A 186 7.11 8.05 -14.36
CA PRO A 186 6.44 9.26 -14.81
C PRO A 186 4.94 9.21 -14.52
N LEU A 187 4.34 10.38 -14.24
CA LEU A 187 2.90 10.55 -14.02
C LEU A 187 2.01 10.14 -15.21
N SER A 188 2.60 9.87 -16.37
CA SER A 188 1.87 9.39 -17.55
C SER A 188 1.84 7.87 -17.66
N ASN A 189 2.61 7.14 -16.85
CA ASN A 189 2.56 5.68 -16.87
C ASN A 189 1.22 5.20 -16.29
N PRO A 190 0.64 4.12 -16.83
CA PRO A 190 -0.61 3.60 -16.33
C PRO A 190 -0.45 3.13 -14.89
N ILE A 191 -1.32 3.63 -14.03
CA ILE A 191 -1.47 3.14 -12.65
C ILE A 191 -2.36 1.90 -12.69
N PHE A 192 -1.92 0.82 -12.07
CA PHE A 192 -2.68 -0.40 -11.96
C PHE A 192 -3.43 -0.47 -10.63
N GLU A 193 -4.72 -0.77 -10.74
CA GLU A 193 -5.59 -1.10 -9.64
C GLU A 193 -5.66 -2.61 -9.47
N LEU A 194 -5.46 -3.06 -8.23
CA LEU A 194 -5.62 -4.43 -7.77
C LEU A 194 -6.81 -4.43 -6.80
N ASN A 195 -7.89 -5.15 -7.12
CA ASN A 195 -9.00 -5.35 -6.21
C ASN A 195 -9.45 -6.82 -6.17
N VAL A 196 -10.41 -7.14 -5.30
CA VAL A 196 -10.81 -8.54 -5.07
C VAL A 196 -11.47 -9.22 -6.28
N PHE A 197 -11.95 -8.44 -7.25
CA PHE A 197 -12.59 -8.94 -8.46
C PHE A 197 -11.66 -8.91 -9.66
N GLU A 198 -10.83 -7.88 -9.78
CA GLU A 198 -10.09 -7.59 -11.00
C GLU A 198 -8.76 -6.84 -10.80
N MET A 199 -7.91 -6.94 -11.81
CA MET A 199 -6.63 -6.25 -11.94
C MET A 199 -6.58 -5.54 -13.29
N GLY A 200 -6.21 -4.26 -13.31
CA GLY A 200 -6.20 -3.48 -14.55
C GLY A 200 -5.98 -2.01 -14.31
N SER A 201 -6.34 -1.18 -15.27
CA SER A 201 -6.21 0.27 -15.15
C SER A 201 -7.42 1.00 -15.72
N PHE A 202 -7.87 2.01 -14.98
CA PHE A 202 -8.85 2.98 -15.46
C PHE A 202 -8.24 4.04 -16.38
N ASP A 203 -6.91 4.12 -16.46
CA ASP A 203 -6.25 5.12 -17.29
C ASP A 203 -6.54 4.87 -18.78
N PRO A 204 -6.79 5.93 -19.57
CA PRO A 204 -7.24 5.81 -20.95
C PRO A 204 -6.28 5.06 -21.88
N MET A 205 -5.01 4.96 -21.50
CA MET A 205 -3.98 4.22 -22.22
C MET A 205 -4.12 2.69 -22.12
N LEU A 206 -4.93 2.19 -21.18
CA LEU A 206 -5.25 0.77 -21.08
C LEU A 206 -6.77 0.54 -21.03
N ALA A 207 -7.48 1.19 -20.11
CA ALA A 207 -8.93 1.11 -19.91
C ALA A 207 -9.47 -0.33 -19.94
N ALA A 208 -8.74 -1.26 -19.31
CA ALA A 208 -9.01 -2.68 -19.36
C ALA A 208 -8.64 -3.37 -18.05
N PHE A 209 -9.38 -4.42 -17.74
CA PHE A 209 -9.27 -5.21 -16.53
C PHE A 209 -9.37 -6.70 -16.85
N ILE A 210 -8.75 -7.51 -16.01
CA ILE A 210 -8.90 -8.97 -15.98
C ILE A 210 -9.38 -9.45 -14.62
N PRO A 211 -10.09 -10.59 -14.54
CA PRO A 211 -10.48 -11.14 -13.25
C PRO A 211 -9.25 -11.49 -12.38
N MET A 212 -9.23 -11.00 -11.13
CA MET A 212 -8.12 -11.19 -10.18
C MET A 212 -7.84 -12.68 -9.93
N LYS A 213 -8.89 -13.50 -9.87
CA LYS A 213 -8.78 -14.97 -9.74
C LYS A 213 -7.93 -15.62 -10.84
N TYR A 214 -7.86 -14.99 -12.01
CA TYR A 214 -7.12 -15.48 -13.17
C TYR A 214 -5.83 -14.69 -13.44
N LEU A 215 -5.34 -13.93 -12.45
CA LEU A 215 -4.02 -13.31 -12.50
C LEU A 215 -2.96 -14.35 -12.89
N GLY A 216 -2.01 -13.96 -13.73
CA GLY A 216 -1.00 -14.87 -14.27
C GLY A 216 -1.40 -15.60 -15.56
N SER A 217 -2.64 -15.46 -16.02
CA SER A 217 -3.03 -15.96 -17.35
C SER A 217 -2.52 -15.01 -18.44
N SER A 218 -1.85 -15.54 -19.47
CA SER A 218 -1.34 -14.75 -20.61
C SER A 218 -2.26 -14.74 -21.82
N ASN A 219 -3.28 -15.61 -21.84
CA ASN A 219 -4.25 -15.72 -22.93
C ASN A 219 -5.54 -16.41 -22.43
N ASN A 220 -6.49 -16.63 -23.34
CA ASN A 220 -7.77 -17.26 -23.05
C ASN A 220 -7.77 -18.79 -23.20
N THR A 221 -6.62 -19.45 -23.40
CA THR A 221 -6.55 -20.91 -23.59
C THR A 221 -6.15 -21.66 -22.33
N ILE A 222 -5.33 -21.05 -21.46
CA ILE A 222 -4.93 -21.62 -20.17
C ILE A 222 -5.23 -20.60 -19.08
N CYS A 223 -6.18 -20.92 -18.21
CA CYS A 223 -6.49 -20.11 -17.03
C CYS A 223 -5.60 -20.53 -15.87
N VAL A 224 -4.77 -19.60 -15.40
CA VAL A 224 -3.98 -19.74 -14.18
C VAL A 224 -4.83 -19.32 -13.00
N SER A 225 -4.70 -19.98 -11.85
CA SER A 225 -5.36 -19.58 -10.61
C SER A 225 -4.38 -19.60 -9.45
N ASN A 226 -4.70 -18.88 -8.37
CA ASN A 226 -3.88 -18.76 -7.16
C ASN A 226 -2.54 -18.02 -7.35
N PHE A 227 -2.33 -17.36 -8.49
CA PHE A 227 -1.20 -16.45 -8.69
C PHE A 227 -1.34 -15.20 -7.82
N ASP A 228 -2.58 -14.81 -7.52
CA ASP A 228 -2.97 -13.66 -6.70
C ASP A 228 -2.85 -13.94 -5.19
N GLN A 229 -1.78 -14.60 -4.76
CA GLN A 229 -1.48 -14.77 -3.33
C GLN A 229 -1.52 -13.39 -2.65
N MET A 230 -2.24 -13.27 -1.52
CA MET A 230 -2.45 -12.02 -0.80
C MET A 230 -1.14 -11.26 -0.59
N SER A 231 -0.12 -11.98 -0.13
CA SER A 231 1.18 -11.40 0.16
C SER A 231 2.00 -11.05 -1.09
N PHE A 232 1.75 -11.70 -2.23
CA PHE A 232 2.34 -11.31 -3.51
C PHE A 232 1.71 -10.03 -4.05
N ILE A 233 0.39 -9.83 -3.87
CA ILE A 233 -0.29 -8.57 -4.21
C ILE A 233 0.22 -7.42 -3.33
N GLU A 234 0.39 -7.66 -2.02
CA GLU A 234 1.04 -6.71 -1.11
C GLU A 234 2.46 -6.36 -1.58
N ALA A 235 3.27 -7.37 -1.92
CA ALA A 235 4.62 -7.13 -2.43
C ALA A 235 4.65 -6.42 -3.78
N THR A 236 3.70 -6.70 -4.67
CA THR A 236 3.55 -5.99 -5.95
C THR A 236 3.38 -4.49 -5.72
N SER A 237 2.60 -4.11 -4.72
CA SER A 237 2.29 -2.72 -4.36
C SER A 237 3.42 -2.02 -3.59
N SER A 238 4.41 -2.75 -3.07
CA SER A 238 5.41 -2.22 -2.14
C SER A 238 6.85 -2.67 -2.42
N ASN A 239 7.15 -3.11 -3.63
CA ASN A 239 8.49 -3.55 -4.01
C ASN A 239 9.30 -2.37 -4.58
N LEU A 240 10.20 -1.83 -3.75
CA LEU A 240 11.07 -0.68 -4.06
C LEU A 240 12.48 -1.10 -4.53
N PHE A 241 12.72 -2.40 -4.75
CA PHE A 241 14.10 -2.89 -4.93
C PHE A 241 14.73 -2.46 -6.26
N ASN A 242 13.91 -2.11 -7.26
CA ASN A 242 14.34 -1.49 -8.51
C ASN A 242 15.06 -0.15 -8.31
N ILE A 243 14.80 0.56 -7.20
CA ILE A 243 15.44 1.86 -6.92
C ILE A 243 16.95 1.70 -6.75
N TYR A 244 17.43 0.58 -6.20
CA TYR A 244 18.87 0.33 -6.06
C TYR A 244 19.58 0.30 -7.42
N ASP A 245 18.95 -0.35 -8.41
CA ASP A 245 19.46 -0.39 -9.79
C ASP A 245 19.41 1.00 -10.44
N LEU A 246 18.29 1.72 -10.29
CA LEU A 246 18.09 3.06 -10.87
C LEU A 246 19.07 4.09 -10.32
N LEU A 247 19.37 4.03 -9.02
CA LEU A 247 20.28 4.94 -8.34
C LEU A 247 21.74 4.47 -8.36
N MET A 248 22.03 3.30 -8.95
CA MET A 248 23.35 2.66 -8.92
C MET A 248 23.91 2.54 -7.50
N GLN A 249 23.05 2.22 -6.53
CA GLN A 249 23.41 2.06 -5.12
C GLN A 249 23.53 0.58 -4.75
N ALA A 250 24.46 0.26 -3.86
CA ALA A 250 24.55 -1.07 -3.30
C ALA A 250 23.33 -1.34 -2.41
N PRO A 251 22.61 -2.46 -2.61
CA PRO A 251 21.52 -2.83 -1.73
C PRO A 251 22.05 -3.28 -0.35
N PRO A 252 21.22 -3.24 0.70
CA PRO A 252 21.51 -3.90 1.97
C PRO A 252 21.89 -5.39 1.80
N TYR A 253 22.70 -5.92 2.72
CA TYR A 253 23.20 -7.30 2.67
C TYR A 253 22.09 -8.33 2.50
N SER A 254 20.97 -8.16 3.19
CA SER A 254 19.83 -9.08 3.08
C SER A 254 19.25 -9.16 1.67
N ILE A 255 19.23 -8.04 0.94
CA ILE A 255 18.76 -7.97 -0.46
C ILE A 255 19.84 -8.50 -1.42
N GLU A 256 21.12 -8.22 -1.15
CA GLU A 256 22.25 -8.81 -1.91
C GLU A 256 22.19 -10.35 -1.87
N VAL A 257 21.92 -10.94 -0.70
CA VAL A 257 21.72 -12.39 -0.55
C VAL A 257 20.56 -12.89 -1.41
N ILE A 258 19.45 -12.14 -1.50
CA ILE A 258 18.33 -12.51 -2.38
C ILE A 258 18.77 -12.51 -3.84
N PHE A 259 19.41 -11.44 -4.30
CA PHE A 259 19.88 -11.33 -5.69
C PHE A 259 20.86 -12.45 -6.05
N ASP A 260 21.82 -12.73 -5.17
CA ASP A 260 22.80 -13.79 -5.38
C ASP A 260 22.14 -15.18 -5.43
N LEU A 261 21.21 -15.47 -4.52
CA LEU A 261 20.51 -16.75 -4.50
C LEU A 261 19.62 -16.93 -5.72
N LEU A 262 18.88 -15.89 -6.13
CA LEU A 262 18.06 -15.96 -7.34
C LEU A 262 18.94 -16.12 -8.58
N ALA A 263 20.06 -15.39 -8.71
CA ALA A 263 20.97 -15.52 -9.83
C ALA A 263 21.63 -16.92 -9.91
N GLN A 264 21.94 -17.52 -8.75
CA GLN A 264 22.55 -18.85 -8.68
C GLN A 264 21.56 -20.00 -8.94
N LEU A 265 20.35 -19.90 -8.38
CA LEU A 265 19.34 -20.97 -8.44
C LEU A 265 18.47 -20.87 -9.70
N LEU A 266 18.24 -19.65 -10.19
CA LEU A 266 17.33 -19.31 -11.28
C LEU A 266 18.04 -18.40 -12.31
N PRO A 267 19.05 -18.91 -13.03
CA PRO A 267 19.85 -18.09 -13.94
C PRO A 267 19.03 -17.68 -15.18
N GLU A 268 18.34 -16.54 -15.08
CA GLU A 268 17.54 -15.94 -16.16
C GLU A 268 17.96 -14.48 -16.40
N PRO A 269 19.08 -14.21 -17.11
CA PRO A 269 19.66 -12.87 -17.22
C PRO A 269 18.76 -11.81 -17.87
N SER A 270 17.70 -12.23 -18.57
CA SER A 270 16.72 -11.34 -19.19
C SER A 270 15.56 -10.96 -18.26
N VAL A 271 15.51 -11.51 -17.05
CA VAL A 271 14.46 -11.23 -16.05
C VAL A 271 14.91 -10.05 -15.19
N PRO A 272 14.17 -8.93 -15.17
CA PRO A 272 14.44 -7.82 -14.24
C PRO A 272 14.05 -8.23 -12.82
N ILE A 273 14.95 -8.93 -12.13
CA ILE A 273 14.68 -9.57 -10.82
C ILE A 273 14.23 -8.59 -9.72
N ALA A 274 14.58 -7.31 -9.84
CA ALA A 274 14.24 -6.27 -8.87
C ALA A 274 12.80 -5.72 -9.01
N GLN A 275 12.09 -6.08 -10.09
CA GLN A 275 10.71 -5.66 -10.34
C GLN A 275 9.73 -6.82 -10.10
N THR A 276 8.45 -6.50 -9.92
CA THR A 276 7.41 -7.52 -9.91
C THR A 276 7.03 -7.89 -11.35
N LEU A 277 6.97 -9.19 -11.65
CA LEU A 277 6.58 -9.69 -12.96
C LEU A 277 5.28 -10.49 -12.91
N ILE A 278 4.32 -10.07 -13.73
CA ILE A 278 3.03 -10.74 -13.94
C ILE A 278 2.87 -11.03 -15.43
N PRO A 279 2.55 -12.27 -15.86
CA PRO A 279 2.20 -12.57 -17.25
C PRO A 279 1.21 -11.56 -17.81
N ASN A 280 1.53 -10.96 -18.96
CA ASN A 280 0.77 -9.83 -19.50
C ASN A 280 -0.54 -10.30 -20.17
N PRO A 281 -1.71 -10.03 -19.57
CA PRO A 281 -2.98 -10.45 -20.17
C PRO A 281 -3.47 -9.45 -21.23
N PHE A 282 -2.84 -8.28 -21.34
CA PHE A 282 -3.22 -7.21 -22.27
C PHE A 282 -2.43 -7.29 -23.58
N SER A 283 -1.86 -8.47 -23.87
CA SER A 283 -1.07 -8.67 -25.06
C SER A 283 -1.92 -8.46 -26.33
N GLY A 284 -1.37 -7.71 -27.28
CA GLY A 284 -2.07 -7.36 -28.52
C GLY A 284 -3.07 -6.20 -28.42
N SER A 285 -3.20 -5.54 -27.25
CA SER A 285 -3.93 -4.27 -27.15
C SER A 285 -3.31 -3.20 -28.05
N ALA A 286 -4.14 -2.50 -28.83
CA ALA A 286 -3.70 -1.46 -29.75
C ALA A 286 -3.34 -0.12 -29.05
N TYR A 287 -3.80 0.07 -27.82
CA TYR A 287 -3.69 1.34 -27.09
C TYR A 287 -2.66 1.29 -25.97
N PHE A 288 -2.30 0.09 -25.51
CA PHE A 288 -1.37 -0.11 -24.43
C PHE A 288 0.07 -0.26 -24.93
N ALA A 289 0.94 0.68 -24.56
CA ALA A 289 2.33 0.72 -25.04
C ALA A 289 3.12 -0.56 -24.74
N ASN A 290 2.82 -1.25 -23.63
CA ASN A 290 3.49 -2.49 -23.24
C ASN A 290 2.75 -3.76 -23.72
N SER A 291 1.83 -3.68 -24.68
CA SER A 291 1.07 -4.84 -25.17
C SER A 291 1.92 -5.90 -25.87
N ASN A 292 3.14 -5.57 -26.31
CA ASN A 292 4.08 -6.52 -26.91
C ASN A 292 4.99 -7.21 -25.89
N LYS A 293 4.91 -6.85 -24.60
CA LYS A 293 5.74 -7.44 -23.54
C LYS A 293 5.10 -8.74 -23.05
N THR A 294 5.92 -9.75 -22.80
CA THR A 294 5.48 -11.04 -22.22
C THR A 294 4.97 -10.87 -20.79
N TYR A 295 5.58 -9.96 -20.03
CA TYR A 295 5.24 -9.67 -18.64
C TYR A 295 4.94 -8.18 -18.48
N LEU A 296 4.02 -7.87 -17.57
CA LEU A 296 3.92 -6.55 -16.96
C LEU A 296 5.04 -6.43 -15.93
N SER A 297 5.75 -5.32 -16.00
CA SER A 297 6.76 -4.89 -15.02
C SER A 297 6.12 -3.89 -14.07
N LEU A 298 5.94 -4.29 -12.82
CA LEU A 298 5.27 -3.51 -11.79
C LEU A 298 6.23 -3.19 -10.63
N VAL A 299 6.05 -2.01 -10.05
CA VAL A 299 6.88 -1.47 -8.96
C VAL A 299 5.99 -0.87 -7.87
N ASP A 300 6.59 -0.36 -6.79
CA ASP A 300 5.83 0.27 -5.71
C ASP A 300 4.91 1.36 -6.26
N GLY A 301 3.66 1.40 -5.78
CA GLY A 301 2.64 2.34 -6.25
C GLY A 301 2.88 3.80 -5.86
N SER A 302 3.94 4.11 -5.11
CA SER A 302 4.32 5.49 -4.81
C SER A 302 5.38 6.07 -5.74
N GLU A 303 5.93 5.28 -6.67
CA GLU A 303 7.10 5.68 -7.46
C GLU A 303 6.80 6.77 -8.48
N ASP A 304 5.53 7.08 -8.77
CA ASP A 304 5.18 8.27 -9.55
C ASP A 304 5.05 9.57 -8.71
N GLY A 305 5.25 9.47 -7.39
CA GLY A 305 5.11 10.55 -6.42
C GLY A 305 3.72 10.67 -5.79
N GLU A 306 2.72 9.93 -6.28
CA GLU A 306 1.42 9.79 -5.63
C GLU A 306 1.49 8.83 -4.43
N MET A 307 2.16 9.25 -3.34
CA MET A 307 2.32 8.43 -2.12
C MET A 307 1.02 8.19 -1.32
N MET A 308 -0.10 8.74 -1.78
CA MET A 308 -1.45 8.45 -1.31
C MET A 308 -2.30 7.92 -2.48
N PRO A 309 -2.97 6.77 -2.33
CA PRO A 309 -3.71 6.12 -3.40
C PRO A 309 -5.08 6.79 -3.63
N ILE A 310 -5.09 8.06 -4.04
CA ILE A 310 -6.30 8.85 -4.30
C ILE A 310 -6.87 8.53 -5.67
N GLN A 311 -6.01 8.29 -6.67
CA GLN A 311 -6.40 8.04 -8.07
C GLN A 311 -7.58 7.08 -8.25
N PRO A 312 -7.66 5.89 -7.61
CA PRO A 312 -8.81 5.00 -7.80
C PRO A 312 -10.12 5.65 -7.35
N LEU A 313 -10.09 6.54 -6.35
CA LEU A 313 -11.28 7.20 -5.82
C LEU A 313 -11.75 8.36 -6.73
N LEU A 314 -10.95 8.76 -7.73
CA LEU A 314 -11.32 9.79 -8.70
C LEU A 314 -12.01 9.22 -9.95
N VAL A 315 -12.12 7.90 -10.06
CA VAL A 315 -12.83 7.22 -11.14
C VAL A 315 -14.31 7.61 -11.11
N LYS A 316 -14.78 8.29 -12.15
CA LYS A 316 -16.14 8.87 -12.21
C LYS A 316 -17.26 7.87 -11.97
N SER A 317 -17.10 6.62 -12.43
CA SER A 317 -18.12 5.57 -12.24
C SER A 317 -18.29 5.11 -10.79
N ARG A 318 -17.38 5.50 -9.88
CA ARG A 318 -17.50 5.24 -8.43
C ARG A 318 -18.32 6.29 -7.69
N GLU A 319 -18.59 7.44 -8.33
CA GLU A 319 -19.40 8.52 -7.77
C GLU A 319 -18.99 8.90 -6.34
N VAL A 320 -17.68 8.96 -6.08
CA VAL A 320 -17.16 9.31 -4.75
C VAL A 320 -17.34 10.80 -4.51
N ASP A 321 -18.09 11.16 -3.46
CA ASP A 321 -18.33 12.56 -3.09
C ASP A 321 -17.31 13.10 -2.07
N THR A 322 -16.70 12.23 -1.26
CA THR A 322 -15.78 12.62 -0.19
C THR A 322 -14.65 11.61 -0.02
N ILE A 323 -13.42 12.11 0.07
CA ILE A 323 -12.19 11.33 0.23
C ILE A 323 -11.53 11.73 1.54
N PHE A 324 -11.27 10.75 2.40
CA PHE A 324 -10.40 10.92 3.57
C PHE A 324 -8.97 10.54 3.15
N ALA A 325 -8.18 11.53 2.74
CA ALA A 325 -6.81 11.33 2.29
C ALA A 325 -5.86 11.29 3.49
N ILE A 326 -5.22 10.14 3.72
CA ILE A 326 -4.33 9.92 4.87
C ILE A 326 -2.88 9.89 4.39
N ASP A 327 -2.14 10.93 4.72
CA ASP A 327 -0.76 11.12 4.26
C ASP A 327 0.23 10.70 5.33
N GLY A 328 0.77 9.49 5.16
CA GLY A 328 1.77 8.91 6.04
C GLY A 328 3.21 9.06 5.54
N SER A 329 3.44 9.87 4.50
CA SER A 329 4.76 10.04 3.90
C SER A 329 5.72 10.84 4.80
N GLY A 330 6.97 10.96 4.37
CA GLY A 330 8.06 11.56 5.15
C GLY A 330 9.07 12.34 4.32
N GLN A 331 8.61 13.32 3.54
CA GLN A 331 9.47 14.11 2.62
C GLN A 331 10.29 15.20 3.31
N THR A 332 9.93 15.62 4.53
CA THR A 332 10.75 16.58 5.29
C THR A 332 11.99 15.90 5.88
N ASP A 333 13.02 16.70 6.19
CA ASP A 333 14.24 16.21 6.87
C ASP A 333 13.97 15.47 8.19
N ASP A 334 12.86 15.80 8.86
CA ASP A 334 12.40 15.16 10.09
C ASP A 334 11.36 14.06 9.88
N ASN A 335 11.19 13.54 8.65
CA ASN A 335 10.29 12.45 8.24
C ASN A 335 8.79 12.72 8.49
N PHE A 336 8.31 13.91 8.14
CA PHE A 336 6.89 14.25 8.10
C PHE A 336 6.41 14.52 6.66
N ALA A 337 5.10 14.46 6.48
CA ALA A 337 4.45 14.77 5.21
C ALA A 337 4.42 16.29 4.97
N ASP A 338 4.83 16.70 3.78
CA ASP A 338 4.86 18.11 3.34
C ASP A 338 3.75 18.47 2.34
N GLY A 339 2.96 17.47 1.92
CA GLY A 339 1.88 17.60 0.94
C GLY A 339 2.28 17.36 -0.52
N SER A 340 3.53 16.96 -0.78
CA SER A 340 4.00 16.66 -2.14
C SER A 340 3.12 15.63 -2.87
N SER A 341 2.59 14.62 -2.17
CA SER A 341 1.69 13.64 -2.79
C SER A 341 0.36 14.24 -3.27
N LEU A 342 -0.21 15.25 -2.56
CA LEU A 342 -1.41 15.95 -3.05
C LEU A 342 -1.12 16.70 -4.35
N ILE A 343 0.07 17.30 -4.44
CA ILE A 343 0.51 18.05 -5.61
C ILE A 343 0.71 17.08 -6.78
N ALA A 344 1.36 15.94 -6.56
CA ALA A 344 1.50 14.88 -7.55
C ALA A 344 0.14 14.43 -8.11
N THR A 345 -0.85 14.18 -7.25
CA THR A 345 -2.22 13.84 -7.69
C THR A 345 -2.86 14.95 -8.52
N GLN A 346 -2.72 16.22 -8.12
CA GLN A 346 -3.23 17.36 -8.91
C GLN A 346 -2.56 17.43 -10.28
N ASP A 347 -1.24 17.28 -10.34
CA ASP A 347 -0.46 17.33 -11.57
C ASP A 347 -0.83 16.17 -12.50
N ARG A 348 -1.00 14.96 -11.96
CA ARG A 348 -1.48 13.81 -12.74
C ARG A 348 -2.87 14.02 -13.30
N VAL A 349 -3.81 14.49 -12.48
CA VAL A 349 -5.19 14.73 -12.92
C VAL A 349 -5.23 15.76 -14.07
N SER A 350 -4.28 16.72 -14.08
CA SER A 350 -4.13 17.67 -15.18
C SER A 350 -3.73 17.04 -16.52
N LEU A 351 -3.09 15.85 -16.50
CA LEU A 351 -2.76 15.07 -17.70
C LEU A 351 -4.00 14.34 -18.26
N PHE A 352 -5.00 14.05 -17.42
CA PHE A 352 -6.20 13.30 -17.79
C PHE A 352 -7.52 13.99 -17.40
N PRO A 353 -7.73 15.27 -17.76
CA PRO A 353 -8.84 16.09 -17.24
C PRO A 353 -10.23 15.62 -17.68
N SER A 354 -10.31 14.81 -18.75
CA SER A 354 -11.56 14.19 -19.19
C SER A 354 -11.95 12.96 -18.37
N HIS A 355 -11.00 12.32 -17.69
CA HIS A 355 -11.19 11.05 -16.96
C HIS A 355 -11.31 11.25 -15.46
N TYR A 356 -10.50 12.16 -14.90
CA TYR A 356 -10.45 12.41 -13.46
C TYR A 356 -10.81 13.85 -13.12
N SER A 357 -11.19 14.08 -11.86
CA SER A 357 -11.49 15.40 -11.33
C SER A 357 -11.04 15.47 -9.88
N PHE A 358 -10.26 16.49 -9.53
CA PHE A 358 -9.66 16.66 -8.21
C PHE A 358 -9.82 18.13 -7.80
N PRO A 359 -10.14 18.43 -6.52
CA PRO A 359 -10.24 19.82 -6.09
C PRO A 359 -8.86 20.50 -6.17
N PRO A 360 -8.82 21.82 -6.40
CA PRO A 360 -7.56 22.55 -6.42
C PRO A 360 -6.89 22.52 -5.03
N VAL A 361 -5.59 22.22 -5.02
CA VAL A 361 -4.70 22.26 -3.85
C VAL A 361 -3.54 23.21 -4.13
N PRO A 362 -2.87 23.75 -3.10
CA PRO A 362 -1.69 24.59 -3.30
C PRO A 362 -0.59 23.83 -4.04
N SER A 363 -0.01 24.43 -5.08
CA SER A 363 0.96 23.78 -5.99
C SER A 363 2.40 23.74 -5.47
N SER A 364 2.66 24.03 -4.18
CA SER A 364 4.01 23.92 -3.61
C SER A 364 3.99 23.53 -2.13
N PRO A 365 4.89 22.64 -1.67
CA PRO A 365 4.99 22.28 -0.25
C PRO A 365 5.20 23.50 0.65
N SER A 366 5.93 24.51 0.19
CA SER A 366 6.14 25.77 0.91
C SER A 366 4.85 26.53 1.19
N THR A 367 3.87 26.49 0.29
CA THR A 367 2.57 27.15 0.48
C THR A 367 1.73 26.38 1.50
N LEU A 368 1.73 25.03 1.43
CA LEU A 368 1.07 24.20 2.44
C LEU A 368 1.68 24.41 3.83
N ALA A 369 3.01 24.43 3.93
CA ALA A 369 3.73 24.61 5.18
C ALA A 369 3.47 25.99 5.81
N SER A 370 3.59 27.09 5.05
CA SER A 370 3.35 28.45 5.55
C SER A 370 1.90 28.69 5.99
N SER A 371 0.97 27.90 5.46
CA SER A 371 -0.45 27.93 5.82
C SER A 371 -0.85 26.86 6.85
N ASN A 372 0.12 26.10 7.39
CA ASN A 372 -0.10 25.00 8.35
C ASN A 372 -1.05 23.88 7.87
N LEU A 373 -1.24 23.71 6.56
CA LEU A 373 -2.25 22.79 6.01
C LEU A 373 -1.93 21.30 6.21
N THR A 374 -0.68 20.97 6.53
CA THR A 374 -0.24 19.61 6.88
C THR A 374 -0.28 19.34 8.40
N LYS A 375 -0.51 20.36 9.23
CA LYS A 375 -0.43 20.25 10.71
C LYS A 375 -1.77 19.91 11.37
N HIS A 376 -2.86 19.92 10.63
CA HIS A 376 -4.20 19.58 11.09
C HIS A 376 -5.06 19.08 9.92
N PRO A 377 -6.23 18.46 10.18
CA PRO A 377 -7.15 18.12 9.11
C PRO A 377 -7.48 19.35 8.26
N THR A 378 -7.36 19.21 6.93
CA THR A 378 -7.58 20.30 5.97
C THR A 378 -8.59 19.86 4.91
N PHE A 379 -9.52 20.74 4.55
CA PHE A 379 -10.58 20.45 3.60
C PHE A 379 -10.29 21.16 2.28
N PHE A 380 -10.23 20.42 1.18
CA PHE A 380 -10.08 20.94 -0.17
C PHE A 380 -11.33 20.64 -1.00
N GLY A 381 -11.85 21.64 -1.69
CA GLY A 381 -13.01 21.50 -2.59
C GLY A 381 -14.31 22.18 -2.13
N CYS A 382 -14.35 22.80 -0.94
CA CYS A 382 -15.56 23.46 -0.42
C CYS A 382 -16.15 24.56 -1.32
N ASN A 383 -15.32 25.20 -2.15
CA ASN A 383 -15.71 26.30 -3.06
C ASN A 383 -15.38 26.02 -4.53
N SER A 384 -15.12 24.76 -4.90
CA SER A 384 -14.80 24.38 -6.28
C SER A 384 -16.01 23.82 -7.03
N ASN A 385 -15.84 23.54 -8.32
CA ASN A 385 -16.83 22.83 -9.14
C ASN A 385 -17.30 21.55 -8.43
N THR A 386 -18.60 21.27 -8.46
CA THR A 386 -19.24 20.11 -7.81
C THR A 386 -18.88 18.76 -8.44
N SER A 387 -18.09 18.74 -9.52
CA SER A 387 -17.68 17.51 -10.21
C SER A 387 -16.47 16.80 -9.57
N ALA A 388 -15.79 17.43 -8.61
CA ALA A 388 -14.67 16.84 -7.88
C ALA A 388 -15.07 16.51 -6.43
N PRO A 389 -14.56 15.42 -5.84
CA PRO A 389 -14.84 15.06 -4.46
C PRO A 389 -14.29 16.10 -3.48
N LEU A 390 -14.95 16.23 -2.33
CA LEU A 390 -14.38 16.91 -1.16
C LEU A 390 -13.22 16.06 -0.63
N VAL A 391 -12.03 16.66 -0.49
CA VAL A 391 -10.86 15.97 0.08
C VAL A 391 -10.64 16.45 1.51
N ILE A 392 -10.74 15.55 2.48
CA ILE A 392 -10.39 15.76 3.88
C ILE A 392 -9.01 15.15 4.10
N TYR A 393 -8.00 16.02 4.14
CA TYR A 393 -6.60 15.67 4.19
C TYR A 393 -6.08 15.57 5.62
N PHE A 394 -5.53 14.41 5.98
CA PHE A 394 -4.92 14.10 7.27
C PHE A 394 -3.44 13.80 7.05
N ALA A 395 -2.58 14.81 7.20
CA ALA A 395 -1.15 14.61 7.10
C ALA A 395 -0.52 14.21 8.43
N ASN A 396 0.45 13.30 8.37
CA ASN A 396 1.49 13.19 9.38
C ASN A 396 2.47 14.35 9.20
N GLY A 397 1.99 15.60 9.30
CA GLY A 397 2.80 16.77 9.04
C GLY A 397 3.57 17.28 10.25
N GLY A 398 3.36 16.70 11.43
CA GLY A 398 4.05 17.09 12.67
C GLY A 398 3.42 16.45 13.91
N PRO A 399 4.06 16.57 15.09
CA PRO A 399 3.45 16.12 16.32
C PRO A 399 2.25 17.00 16.69
N PRO A 400 1.24 16.45 17.40
CA PRO A 400 0.21 17.27 18.03
C PRO A 400 0.84 18.35 18.94
N LEU A 401 0.16 19.49 19.11
CA LEU A 401 0.69 20.61 19.90
C LEU A 401 1.07 20.14 21.32
N GLY A 402 2.32 20.38 21.72
CA GLY A 402 2.85 20.02 23.03
C GLY A 402 3.22 18.54 23.21
N GLN A 403 3.15 17.72 22.15
CA GLN A 403 3.52 16.30 22.18
C GLN A 403 4.88 16.06 21.48
N PRO A 404 5.61 14.98 21.84
CA PRO A 404 6.82 14.59 21.13
C PRO A 404 6.52 14.01 19.74
N ALA A 405 7.46 14.18 18.81
CA ALA A 405 7.45 13.50 17.52
C ALA A 405 7.67 11.99 17.71
N ILE A 406 6.61 11.20 17.49
CA ILE A 406 6.65 9.74 17.63
C ILE A 406 6.18 9.00 16.37
N THR A 407 5.54 9.71 15.44
CA THR A 407 4.99 9.18 14.18
C THR A 407 5.88 9.42 12.97
N ASN A 408 6.96 10.20 13.09
CA ASN A 408 7.96 10.44 12.05
C ASN A 408 8.96 9.29 11.94
N ILE A 409 8.44 8.10 11.69
CA ILE A 409 9.24 6.90 11.50
C ILE A 409 9.70 6.88 10.05
N SER A 410 11.01 6.79 9.82
CA SER A 410 11.58 6.70 8.47
C SER A 410 11.04 5.47 7.75
N VAL A 411 10.81 5.62 6.44
CA VAL A 411 10.42 4.52 5.53
C VAL A 411 11.43 3.37 5.52
N HIS A 412 12.69 3.63 5.86
CA HIS A 412 13.73 2.61 6.00
C HIS A 412 13.66 1.84 7.32
N SER A 413 12.76 2.20 8.24
CA SER A 413 12.55 1.44 9.48
C SER A 413 11.67 0.21 9.22
N THR A 414 12.32 -0.94 9.06
CA THR A 414 11.70 -2.23 8.73
C THR A 414 11.26 -3.04 9.97
N SER A 415 11.48 -2.50 11.18
CA SER A 415 10.91 -3.00 12.44
C SER A 415 10.57 -1.86 13.41
N ILE A 416 9.50 -2.06 14.19
CA ILE A 416 9.02 -1.16 15.23
C ILE A 416 8.69 -1.96 16.50
N PRO A 417 9.44 -1.76 17.59
CA PRO A 417 9.14 -2.42 18.86
C PRO A 417 7.73 -2.12 19.38
N ILE A 418 7.06 -3.14 19.93
CA ILE A 418 5.68 -3.05 20.44
C ILE A 418 5.50 -1.91 21.46
N HIS A 419 6.49 -1.63 22.29
CA HIS A 419 6.40 -0.53 23.26
C HIS A 419 6.35 0.86 22.61
N ARG A 420 7.00 1.04 21.45
CA ARG A 420 6.92 2.27 20.63
C ARG A 420 5.56 2.36 19.95
N LEU A 421 5.03 1.23 19.46
CA LEU A 421 3.68 1.17 18.89
C LEU A 421 2.59 1.59 19.88
N ARG A 422 2.67 1.12 21.13
CA ARG A 422 1.70 1.49 22.17
C ARG A 422 1.67 2.99 22.45
N ARG A 423 2.80 3.69 22.26
CA ARG A 423 2.87 5.16 22.36
C ARG A 423 2.24 5.85 21.15
N CYS A 424 2.28 5.22 19.98
CA CYS A 424 1.59 5.69 18.76
C CYS A 424 0.08 5.37 18.77
N SER A 425 -0.42 4.60 19.75
CA SER A 425 -1.82 4.20 19.86
C SER A 425 -2.73 5.38 20.28
N PRO A 426 -3.97 5.46 19.77
CA PRO A 426 -4.86 6.63 19.84
C PRO A 426 -5.30 7.16 21.21
N LYS A 427 -4.84 6.60 22.34
CA LYS A 427 -4.85 7.35 23.61
C LYS A 427 -4.16 8.72 23.47
N TYR A 428 -3.28 8.88 22.48
CA TYR A 428 -2.61 10.15 22.15
C TYR A 428 -3.22 10.93 20.96
N LEU A 429 -3.96 10.29 20.04
CA LEU A 429 -4.59 10.97 18.89
C LEU A 429 -5.96 11.61 19.22
N ILE A 430 -6.67 11.13 20.25
CA ILE A 430 -8.02 11.63 20.58
C ILE A 430 -8.01 12.86 21.52
N LEU A 431 -6.85 13.26 22.05
CA LEU A 431 -6.77 14.33 23.05
C LEU A 431 -6.43 15.71 22.49
N GLN A 432 -7.34 16.35 21.73
CA GLN A 432 -7.32 17.83 21.60
C GLN A 432 -8.71 18.48 21.49
N ARG A 433 -9.70 18.01 22.26
CA ARG A 433 -10.88 18.84 22.59
C ARG A 433 -10.67 19.82 23.74
N ARG A 434 -9.53 19.80 24.45
CA ARG A 434 -9.35 20.59 25.68
C ARG A 434 -8.82 22.01 25.50
N GLU A 435 -8.44 22.45 24.30
CA GLU A 435 -7.91 23.82 24.09
C GLU A 435 -8.56 24.64 22.98
N TYR A 436 -9.60 24.14 22.29
CA TYR A 436 -10.36 24.98 21.36
C TYR A 436 -11.66 25.47 22.02
N PRO A 437 -11.86 26.80 22.20
CA PRO A 437 -13.10 27.33 22.76
C PRO A 437 -14.28 26.90 21.90
N SER A 438 -15.28 26.36 22.60
CA SER A 438 -16.58 25.97 22.06
C SER A 438 -17.18 27.02 21.10
N ARG A 439 -17.87 26.50 20.07
CA ARG A 439 -18.81 27.17 19.14
C ARG A 439 -18.19 27.83 17.90
N ARG A 440 -18.05 27.03 16.84
CA ARG A 440 -18.66 27.38 15.54
C ARG A 440 -19.36 26.14 15.01
N ARG A 441 -20.61 26.31 14.60
CA ARG A 441 -21.38 25.28 13.89
C ARG A 441 -20.64 25.03 12.58
N TRP A 442 -20.19 23.81 12.36
CA TRP A 442 -19.81 23.34 11.04
C TRP A 442 -21.11 23.14 10.27
N LEU A 443 -21.43 24.08 9.40
CA LEU A 443 -22.48 23.96 8.39
C LEU A 443 -21.87 24.44 7.08
N CYS A 444 -21.74 23.47 6.16
CA CYS A 444 -21.34 23.52 4.76
C CYS A 444 -19.94 24.06 4.46
#